data_AF-A0A8J6IKP3-F1
#
_entry.id   AF-A0A8J6IKP3-F1
#
_cell.length_a   1.000
_cell.length_b   1.000
_cell.length_c   1.000
_cell.angle_alpha   90.00
_cell.angle_beta   90.00
_cell.angle_gamma   90.00
#
_symmetry.space_group_name_H-M   'P 1'
#
loop_
_entity.id
_entity.type
_entity.pdbx_description
1 polymer ?
#
loop_
_entity_poly.entity_id
_entity_poly.type
_entity_poly.pdbx_seq_one_letter_code
_entity_poly.pdbx_strand_id
1 'polypeptide(L)'
;MKALGHRSIASILRVALRIFSIFLWIALFFAGVAGLALLLVSFGFDLGLEVEQLSPALAVLANAIMFITVGAALIIVGRLRKIFATLSQGDPFVEQNAVHLRVVWIALAVWELSRYLLGGTAAALMYFLPEDSTPAEYLNVDISLSVWFSVLTLMVMAEVFREGARMRDEQKLTI
;
A
#
# COMPACT_ATOMS: atom_id res chain seq x y z
N MET A 1 -7.21 -21.42 -28.39
CA MET A 1 -6.83 -20.73 -27.13
C MET A 1 -7.95 -20.93 -26.10
N LYS A 2 -7.82 -21.95 -25.24
CA LYS A 2 -8.89 -22.41 -24.32
C LYS A 2 -8.39 -22.43 -22.87
N ALA A 3 -7.69 -21.36 -22.45
CA ALA A 3 -7.13 -21.23 -21.11
C ALA A 3 -7.95 -20.33 -20.16
N LEU A 4 -9.08 -19.78 -20.64
CA LEU A 4 -9.96 -18.90 -19.85
C LEU A 4 -11.36 -19.50 -19.77
N GLY A 5 -11.45 -20.73 -19.25
CA GLY A 5 -12.71 -21.32 -18.83
C GLY A 5 -13.18 -20.73 -17.50
N HIS A 6 -14.48 -20.84 -17.22
CA HIS A 6 -15.22 -20.38 -16.03
C HIS A 6 -14.66 -20.81 -14.64
N ARG A 7 -13.52 -21.51 -14.61
CA ARG A 7 -12.71 -21.90 -13.44
C ARG A 7 -11.28 -21.28 -13.45
N SER A 8 -11.10 -20.15 -14.14
CA SER A 8 -9.81 -19.51 -14.44
C SER A 8 -9.11 -18.92 -13.21
N ILE A 9 -7.77 -18.90 -13.24
CA ILE A 9 -6.86 -18.20 -12.30
C ILE A 9 -7.34 -16.76 -12.03
N ALA A 10 -7.88 -16.09 -13.03
CA ALA A 10 -8.38 -14.72 -12.89
C ALA A 10 -9.59 -14.62 -11.94
N SER A 11 -10.44 -15.65 -11.88
CA SER A 11 -11.56 -15.73 -10.94
C SER A 11 -11.05 -15.95 -9.51
N ILE A 12 -10.09 -16.86 -9.32
CA ILE A 12 -9.46 -17.14 -8.03
C ILE A 12 -8.78 -15.87 -7.49
N LEU A 13 -8.00 -15.19 -8.34
CA LEU A 13 -7.27 -13.98 -7.94
C LEU A 13 -8.21 -12.81 -7.63
N ARG A 14 -9.34 -12.70 -8.35
CA ARG A 14 -10.39 -11.73 -8.04
C ARG A 14 -11.01 -11.99 -6.65
N VAL A 15 -11.27 -13.25 -6.31
CA VAL A 15 -11.78 -13.62 -4.98
C VAL A 15 -10.73 -13.38 -3.90
N ALA A 16 -9.48 -13.78 -4.14
CA ALA A 16 -8.36 -13.55 -3.22
C ALA A 16 -8.16 -12.06 -2.92
N LEU A 17 -8.13 -11.20 -3.95
CA LEU A 17 -8.04 -9.75 -3.77
C LEU A 17 -9.25 -9.15 -3.04
N ARG A 18 -10.43 -9.78 -3.16
CA ARG A 18 -11.61 -9.36 -2.40
C ARG A 18 -11.47 -9.68 -0.92
N ILE A 19 -11.09 -10.91 -0.59
CA ILE A 19 -10.86 -11.35 0.79
C ILE A 19 -9.75 -10.51 1.42
N PHE A 20 -8.64 -10.32 0.70
CA PHE A 20 -7.52 -9.51 1.17
C PHE A 20 -7.93 -8.05 1.42
N SER A 21 -8.74 -7.46 0.55
CA SER A 21 -9.28 -6.11 0.77
C SER A 21 -10.16 -6.02 2.01
N ILE A 22 -10.99 -7.04 2.30
CA ILE A 22 -11.81 -7.10 3.52
C ILE A 22 -10.89 -7.18 4.74
N PHE A 23 -9.88 -8.04 4.70
CA PHE A 23 -8.89 -8.15 5.75
C PHE A 23 -8.18 -6.82 6.02
N LEU A 24 -7.78 -6.07 4.98
CA LEU A 24 -7.17 -4.75 5.13
C LEU A 24 -8.11 -3.73 5.79
N TRP A 25 -9.41 -3.75 5.49
CA TRP A 25 -10.39 -2.88 6.15
C TRP A 25 -10.59 -3.26 7.63
N ILE A 26 -10.63 -4.55 7.94
CA ILE A 26 -10.69 -5.05 9.31
C ILE A 26 -9.42 -4.65 10.08
N ALA A 27 -8.25 -4.85 9.48
CA ALA A 27 -6.97 -4.43 10.05
C ALA A 27 -6.94 -2.92 10.28
N LEU A 28 -7.42 -2.11 9.33
CA LEU A 28 -7.51 -0.65 9.49
C LEU A 28 -8.41 -0.27 10.69
N PHE A 29 -9.55 -0.94 10.85
CA PHE A 29 -10.45 -0.68 11.97
C PHE A 29 -9.77 -0.98 13.32
N PHE A 30 -9.22 -2.18 13.48
CA PHE A 30 -8.55 -2.56 14.73
C PHE A 30 -7.32 -1.70 15.00
N ALA A 31 -6.53 -1.39 13.96
CA ALA A 31 -5.38 -0.53 14.10
C ALA A 31 -5.79 0.91 14.44
N GLY A 32 -6.95 1.39 13.97
CA GLY A 32 -7.52 2.67 14.38
C GLY A 32 -7.93 2.70 15.85
N VAL A 33 -8.55 1.63 16.36
CA VAL A 33 -8.91 1.50 17.78
C VAL A 33 -7.66 1.43 18.66
N ALA A 34 -6.71 0.55 18.31
CA ALA A 34 -5.44 0.43 19.04
C ALA A 34 -4.62 1.73 18.98
N GLY A 35 -4.60 2.38 17.82
CA GLY A 35 -3.93 3.65 17.59
C GLY A 35 -4.50 4.79 18.43
N LEU A 36 -5.82 4.88 18.55
CA LEU A 36 -6.49 5.83 19.42
C LEU A 36 -6.19 5.56 20.90
N ALA A 37 -6.26 4.29 21.33
CA ALA A 37 -5.91 3.91 22.70
C ALA A 37 -4.46 4.29 23.05
N LEU A 38 -3.52 3.99 22.14
CA LEU A 38 -2.11 4.37 22.28
C LEU A 38 -1.93 5.89 22.40
N LEU A 39 -2.64 6.67 21.58
CA LEU A 39 -2.59 8.13 21.66
C LEU A 39 -3.11 8.62 23.01
N LEU A 40 -4.27 8.16 23.46
CA LEU A 40 -4.85 8.54 24.75
C LEU A 40 -3.89 8.21 25.91
N VAL A 41 -3.33 6.99 25.95
CA VAL A 41 -2.34 6.61 26.98
C VAL A 41 -1.09 7.50 26.92
N SER A 42 -0.60 7.83 25.71
CA SER A 42 0.56 8.72 25.56
C SER A 42 0.33 10.14 26.10
N PHE A 43 -0.91 10.61 26.12
CA PHE A 43 -1.31 11.89 26.73
C PHE A 43 -1.65 11.79 28.23
N GLY A 44 -1.47 10.62 28.84
CA GLY A 44 -1.67 10.41 30.28
C GLY A 44 -3.09 9.97 30.67
N PHE A 45 -3.94 9.58 29.71
CA PHE A 45 -5.23 8.97 30.05
C PHE A 45 -5.02 7.53 30.51
N ASP A 46 -5.48 7.21 31.71
CA ASP A 46 -5.48 5.84 32.22
C ASP A 46 -6.68 5.07 31.63
N LEU A 47 -6.37 4.07 30.80
CA LEU A 47 -7.35 3.18 30.19
C LEU A 47 -7.38 1.79 30.85
N GLY A 48 -6.58 1.55 31.90
CA GLY A 48 -6.40 0.24 32.50
C GLY A 48 -5.77 -0.80 31.55
N LEU A 49 -5.05 -0.34 30.53
CA LEU A 49 -4.37 -1.17 29.54
C LEU A 49 -2.86 -1.18 29.82
N GLU A 50 -2.25 -2.35 29.81
CA GLU A 50 -0.80 -2.49 29.81
C GLU A 50 -0.27 -2.21 28.40
N VAL A 51 0.09 -0.95 28.15
CA VAL A 51 0.66 -0.51 26.87
C VAL A 51 2.03 0.09 27.15
N GLU A 52 2.99 -0.18 26.28
CA GLU A 52 4.29 0.48 26.34
C GLU A 52 4.12 2.00 26.24
N GLN A 53 4.70 2.72 27.21
CA GLN A 53 4.45 4.14 27.35
C GLN A 53 5.37 4.91 26.39
N LEU A 54 4.85 5.15 25.19
CA LEU A 54 5.49 5.99 24.19
C LEU A 54 5.23 7.48 24.49
N SER A 55 6.20 8.33 24.15
CA SER A 55 5.95 9.77 24.13
C SER A 55 4.85 10.11 23.12
N PRO A 56 4.07 11.20 23.31
CA PRO A 56 3.02 11.60 22.37
C PRO A 56 3.51 11.72 20.93
N ALA A 57 4.72 12.25 20.74
CA ALA A 57 5.33 12.39 19.42
C ALA A 57 5.63 11.03 18.76
N LEU A 58 6.16 10.07 19.51
CA LEU A 58 6.39 8.71 18.99
C LEU A 58 5.09 7.96 18.74
N ALA A 59 4.07 8.14 19.58
CA ALA A 59 2.74 7.55 19.38
C ALA A 59 2.07 8.09 18.09
N VAL A 60 2.22 9.39 17.80
CA VAL A 60 1.74 9.98 16.53
C VAL A 60 2.49 9.42 15.33
N LEU A 61 3.82 9.29 15.41
CA LEU A 61 4.63 8.72 14.33
C LEU A 61 4.28 7.26 14.06
N ALA A 62 4.15 6.43 15.11
CA ALA A 62 3.76 5.04 14.99
C ALA A 62 2.38 4.89 14.31
N ASN A 63 1.41 5.72 14.71
CA ASN A 63 0.11 5.79 14.06
C ASN A 63 0.22 6.19 12.58
N ALA A 64 0.99 7.23 12.27
CA ALA A 64 1.19 7.68 10.89
C ALA A 64 1.78 6.58 9.99
N ILE A 65 2.82 5.87 10.47
CA ILE A 65 3.45 4.76 9.75
C ILE A 65 2.41 3.66 9.45
N MET A 66 1.63 3.28 10.47
CA MET A 66 0.59 2.25 10.34
C MET A 66 -0.49 2.67 9.34
N PHE A 67 -1.07 3.86 9.48
CA PHE A 67 -2.16 4.33 8.61
C PHE A 67 -1.71 4.52 7.16
N ILE A 68 -0.52 5.05 6.93
CA ILE A 68 0.04 5.20 5.58
C ILE A 68 0.26 3.83 4.95
N THR A 69 0.78 2.86 5.71
CA THR A 69 1.04 1.50 5.21
C THR A 69 -0.26 0.78 4.83
N VAL A 70 -1.25 0.78 5.72
CA VAL A 70 -2.56 0.15 5.44
C VAL A 70 -3.30 0.91 4.33
N GLY A 71 -3.24 2.23 4.32
CA GLY A 71 -3.84 3.08 3.29
C GLY A 71 -3.25 2.84 1.90
N ALA A 72 -1.92 2.75 1.79
CA ALA A 72 -1.24 2.42 0.54
C ALA A 72 -1.65 1.02 0.04
N ALA A 73 -1.69 0.02 0.93
CA ALA A 73 -2.15 -1.32 0.59
C ALA A 73 -3.60 -1.33 0.09
N LEU A 74 -4.51 -0.61 0.75
CA LEU A 74 -5.91 -0.48 0.32
C LEU A 74 -6.03 0.16 -1.06
N ILE A 75 -5.28 1.22 -1.34
CA ILE A 75 -5.24 1.87 -2.66
C ILE A 75 -4.75 0.88 -3.70
N ILE A 76 -3.61 0.23 -3.47
CA ILE A 76 -2.99 -0.72 -4.41
C ILE A 76 -3.95 -1.88 -4.73
N VAL A 77 -4.47 -2.55 -3.70
CA VAL A 77 -5.41 -3.67 -3.86
C VAL A 77 -6.69 -3.22 -4.56
N GLY A 78 -7.21 -2.04 -4.22
CA GLY A 78 -8.37 -1.46 -4.87
C GLY A 78 -8.17 -1.25 -6.37
N ARG A 79 -6.99 -0.81 -6.81
CA ARG A 79 -6.65 -0.63 -8.23
C ARG A 79 -6.40 -1.96 -8.93
N LEU A 80 -5.69 -2.89 -8.29
CA LEU A 80 -5.48 -4.24 -8.82
C LEU A 80 -6.81 -4.94 -9.07
N ARG A 81 -7.78 -4.83 -8.17
CA ARG A 81 -9.13 -5.40 -8.35
C ARG A 81 -9.82 -4.90 -9.63
N LYS A 82 -9.64 -3.63 -9.99
CA LYS A 82 -10.22 -3.06 -11.22
C LYS A 82 -9.53 -3.64 -12.46
N ILE A 83 -8.21 -3.75 -12.45
CA ILE A 83 -7.44 -4.37 -13.54
C ILE A 83 -7.85 -5.84 -13.72
N PHE A 84 -7.94 -6.60 -12.64
CA PHE A 84 -8.37 -8.01 -12.69
C PHE A 84 -9.83 -8.15 -13.13
N ALA A 85 -10.68 -7.15 -12.89
CA ALA A 85 -12.05 -7.18 -13.34
C ALA A 85 -12.13 -7.27 -14.87
N THR A 86 -11.38 -6.45 -15.60
CA THR A 86 -11.38 -6.47 -17.07
C THR A 86 -10.57 -7.64 -17.64
N LEU A 87 -9.44 -8.00 -17.01
CA LEU A 87 -8.64 -9.17 -17.41
C LEU A 87 -9.46 -10.46 -17.39
N SER A 88 -10.26 -10.68 -16.34
CA SER A 88 -11.15 -11.85 -16.24
C SER A 88 -12.32 -11.82 -17.23
N GLN A 89 -12.62 -10.68 -17.84
CA GLN A 89 -13.56 -10.55 -18.97
C GLN A 89 -12.86 -10.81 -20.32
N GLY A 90 -11.55 -11.05 -20.32
CA GLY A 90 -10.75 -11.28 -21.52
C GLY A 90 -10.18 -10.00 -22.14
N ASP A 91 -10.40 -8.83 -21.53
CA ASP A 91 -9.92 -7.54 -22.04
C ASP A 91 -8.95 -6.84 -21.07
N PRO A 92 -7.65 -7.19 -21.11
CA PRO A 92 -6.64 -6.55 -20.27
C PRO A 92 -6.19 -5.17 -20.75
N PHE A 93 -6.26 -4.88 -22.05
CA PHE A 93 -5.68 -3.68 -22.67
C PHE A 93 -6.74 -2.60 -22.90
N VAL A 94 -7.37 -2.19 -21.81
CA VAL A 94 -8.23 -1.00 -21.78
C VAL A 94 -7.42 0.19 -21.26
N GLU A 95 -7.66 1.38 -21.81
CA GLU A 95 -6.95 2.60 -21.42
C GLU A 95 -7.00 2.86 -19.90
N GLN A 96 -8.13 2.53 -19.26
CA GLN A 96 -8.32 2.71 -17.82
C GLN A 96 -7.35 1.86 -16.98
N ASN A 97 -6.89 0.70 -17.48
CA ASN A 97 -5.95 -0.14 -16.76
C ASN A 97 -4.55 0.47 -16.68
N ALA A 98 -4.14 1.23 -17.71
CA ALA A 98 -2.91 2.02 -17.65
C ALA A 98 -2.98 3.07 -16.53
N VAL A 99 -4.13 3.73 -16.38
CA VAL A 99 -4.37 4.69 -15.29
C VAL A 99 -4.35 3.97 -13.92
N HIS A 100 -4.93 2.77 -13.83
CA HIS A 100 -4.89 1.99 -12.59
C HIS A 100 -3.47 1.58 -12.20
N LEU A 101 -2.67 1.08 -13.14
CA LEU A 101 -1.25 0.79 -12.91
C LEU A 101 -0.46 2.04 -12.52
N ARG A 102 -0.80 3.19 -13.11
CA ARG A 102 -0.19 4.48 -12.74
C ARG A 102 -0.42 4.81 -11.27
N VAL A 103 -1.66 4.64 -10.80
CA VAL A 103 -1.97 4.87 -9.38
C VAL A 103 -1.25 3.85 -8.49
N VAL A 104 -1.10 2.60 -8.91
CA VAL A 104 -0.40 1.57 -8.13
C VAL A 104 1.07 1.93 -7.91
N TRP A 105 1.82 2.31 -8.95
CA TRP A 105 3.24 2.65 -8.77
C TRP A 105 3.41 3.96 -7.99
N ILE A 106 2.54 4.96 -8.19
CA ILE A 106 2.57 6.20 -7.42
C ILE A 106 2.32 5.90 -5.94
N ALA A 107 1.32 5.08 -5.62
CA ALA A 107 1.01 4.70 -4.24
C ALA A 107 2.19 3.98 -3.58
N LEU A 108 2.85 3.07 -4.31
CA LEU A 108 4.03 2.37 -3.82
C LEU A 108 5.22 3.32 -3.58
N ALA A 109 5.47 4.26 -4.50
CA ALA A 109 6.54 5.24 -4.38
C ALA A 109 6.30 6.21 -3.20
N VAL A 110 5.06 6.71 -3.05
CA VAL A 110 4.68 7.59 -1.94
C VAL A 110 4.80 6.86 -0.61
N TRP A 111 4.39 5.60 -0.54
CA TRP A 111 4.56 4.78 0.66
C TRP A 111 6.03 4.61 1.03
N GLU A 112 6.89 4.30 0.06
CA GLU A 112 8.33 4.14 0.29
C GLU A 112 9.00 5.44 0.76
N LEU A 113 8.67 6.57 0.11
CA LEU A 113 9.15 7.89 0.54
C LEU A 113 8.66 8.25 1.94
N SER A 114 7.41 7.91 2.27
CA SER A 114 6.86 8.12 3.62
C SER A 114 7.61 7.28 4.65
N ARG A 115 8.01 6.05 4.30
CA ARG A 115 8.82 5.19 5.16
C ARG A 115 10.14 5.85 5.54
N TYR A 116 10.84 6.43 4.56
CA TYR A 116 12.11 7.13 4.81
C TYR A 116 11.91 8.38 5.66
N LEU A 117 10.90 9.19 5.34
CA LEU A 117 10.61 10.41 6.07
C LEU A 117 10.24 10.14 7.52
N LEU A 118 9.32 9.20 7.76
CA LEU A 118 8.83 8.89 9.10
C LEU A 118 9.86 8.12 9.92
N GLY A 119 10.59 7.17 9.32
CA GLY A 119 11.69 6.47 9.98
C GLY A 119 12.82 7.41 10.36
N GLY A 120 13.22 8.30 9.46
CA GLY A 120 14.24 9.33 9.75
C GLY A 120 13.80 10.31 10.83
N THR A 121 12.52 10.70 10.85
CA THR A 121 11.96 11.56 11.90
C THR A 121 11.94 10.85 13.26
N ALA A 122 11.55 9.56 13.29
CA ALA A 122 11.58 8.77 14.52
C ALA A 122 13.01 8.61 15.05
N ALA A 123 13.98 8.34 14.17
CA ALA A 123 15.40 8.25 14.52
C ALA A 123 15.92 9.56 15.12
N ALA A 124 15.62 10.69 14.47
CA ALA A 124 16.02 12.00 14.95
C ALA A 124 15.41 12.32 16.31
N LEU A 125 14.14 11.98 16.55
CA LEU A 125 13.47 12.22 17.82
C LEU A 125 14.08 11.38 18.96
N MET A 126 14.41 10.12 18.69
CA MET A 126 15.04 9.23 19.67
C MET A 126 16.44 9.69 20.08
N TYR A 127 17.19 10.34 19.18
CA TYR A 127 18.48 10.94 19.54
C TYR A 127 18.37 12.01 20.65
N PHE A 128 17.21 12.67 20.78
CA PHE A 128 16.97 13.68 21.81
C PHE A 128 16.27 13.13 23.07
N LEU A 129 15.96 11.82 23.12
CA LEU A 129 15.37 11.16 24.28
C LEU A 129 16.47 10.53 25.16
N PRO A 130 16.29 10.44 26.50
CA PRO A 130 17.24 9.78 27.39
C PRO A 130 17.49 8.30 27.01
N GLU A 131 18.69 7.79 27.30
CA GLU A 131 19.27 6.48 26.89
C GLU A 131 18.40 5.24 27.18
N ASP A 132 17.36 5.36 28.00
CA ASP A 132 16.47 4.26 28.40
C ASP A 132 15.39 3.94 27.34
N SER A 133 15.27 4.75 26.28
CA SER A 133 14.36 4.44 25.17
C SER A 133 14.98 3.43 24.19
N THR A 134 14.37 2.24 24.15
CA THR A 134 14.81 1.04 23.41
C THR A 134 15.30 1.30 21.98
N PRO A 135 16.43 0.70 21.55
CA PRO A 135 16.94 0.85 20.20
C PRO A 135 16.18 0.01 19.16
N ALA A 136 15.74 0.70 18.11
CA ALA A 136 16.27 0.47 16.76
C ALA A 136 15.90 -0.81 15.96
N GLU A 137 14.68 -1.34 16.04
CA GLU A 137 14.18 -2.19 14.93
C GLU A 137 13.47 -1.36 13.84
N TYR A 138 12.79 -0.27 14.21
CA TYR A 138 12.09 0.62 13.27
C TYR A 138 12.95 1.75 12.69
N LEU A 139 14.20 1.88 13.11
CA LEU A 139 15.10 2.97 12.73
C LEU A 139 15.95 2.69 11.50
N ASN A 140 15.87 1.48 10.94
CA ASN A 140 16.66 1.16 9.78
C ASN A 140 16.01 1.74 8.50
N VAL A 141 16.38 2.98 8.18
CA VAL A 141 16.04 3.66 6.92
C VAL A 141 16.94 3.11 5.82
N ASP A 142 16.74 1.84 5.48
CA ASP A 142 17.42 1.21 4.37
C ASP A 142 16.70 1.55 3.06
N ILE A 143 17.48 2.03 2.09
CA ILE A 143 16.98 2.25 0.73
C ILE A 143 16.71 0.88 0.10
N SER A 144 15.43 0.56 -0.10
CA SER A 144 15.03 -0.70 -0.71
C SER A 144 15.10 -0.59 -2.24
N LEU A 145 16.24 -0.96 -2.82
CA LEU A 145 16.39 -1.02 -4.28
C LEU A 145 15.35 -1.93 -4.94
N SER A 146 14.89 -2.99 -4.26
CA SER A 146 13.84 -3.88 -4.77
C SER A 146 12.48 -3.20 -4.86
N VAL A 147 12.12 -2.33 -3.91
CA VAL A 147 10.89 -1.53 -3.97
C VAL A 147 10.99 -0.51 -5.11
N TRP A 148 12.10 0.20 -5.23
CA TRP A 148 12.30 1.15 -6.33
C TRP A 148 12.29 0.48 -7.70
N PHE A 149 12.89 -0.69 -7.83
CA PHE A 149 12.81 -1.49 -9.05
C PHE A 149 11.37 -1.89 -9.38
N SER A 150 10.58 -2.24 -8.36
CA SER A 150 9.15 -2.53 -8.53
C SER A 150 8.37 -1.29 -8.98
N VAL A 151 8.66 -0.11 -8.43
CA VAL A 151 8.07 1.17 -8.87
C VAL A 151 8.38 1.41 -10.34
N LEU A 152 9.65 1.30 -10.75
CA LEU A 152 10.06 1.49 -12.15
C LEU A 152 9.39 0.48 -13.08
N THR A 153 9.34 -0.78 -12.67
CA THR A 153 8.68 -1.84 -13.45
C THR A 153 7.20 -1.52 -13.65
N LEU A 154 6.49 -1.15 -12.59
CA LEU A 154 5.08 -0.79 -12.67
C LEU A 154 4.84 0.49 -13.49
N MET A 155 5.76 1.45 -13.43
CA MET A 155 5.72 2.66 -14.25
C MET A 155 5.85 2.32 -15.74
N VAL A 156 6.81 1.48 -16.11
CA VAL A 156 6.97 0.98 -17.49
C VAL A 156 5.75 0.17 -17.92
N MET A 157 5.24 -0.72 -17.06
CA MET A 157 4.04 -1.51 -17.37
C MET A 157 2.80 -0.63 -17.60
N ALA A 158 2.64 0.46 -16.85
CA ALA A 158 1.56 1.42 -17.08
C ALA A 158 1.65 2.06 -18.48
N GLU A 159 2.87 2.36 -18.93
CA GLU A 159 3.13 2.89 -20.27
C GLU A 159 2.80 1.87 -21.36
N VAL A 160 3.30 0.65 -21.21
CA VAL A 160 3.05 -0.46 -22.15
C VAL A 160 1.56 -0.75 -22.29
N PHE A 161 0.79 -0.68 -21.20
CA PHE A 161 -0.67 -0.84 -21.25
C PHE A 161 -1.36 0.29 -22.00
N ARG A 162 -0.88 1.53 -21.87
CA ARG A 162 -1.43 2.69 -22.59
C ARG A 162 -1.20 2.56 -24.08
N GLU A 163 0.03 2.25 -24.48
CA GLU A 163 0.41 2.03 -25.87
C GLU A 163 -0.33 0.82 -26.45
N GLY A 164 -0.45 -0.27 -25.68
CA GLY A 164 -1.24 -1.45 -26.04
C GLY A 164 -2.71 -1.14 -26.33
N ALA A 165 -3.34 -0.29 -25.53
CA ALA A 165 -4.70 0.17 -25.76
C ALA A 165 -4.80 1.03 -27.03
N ARG A 166 -3.87 1.98 -27.22
CA ARG A 166 -3.86 2.87 -28.40
C ARG A 166 -3.72 2.08 -29.71
N MET A 167 -2.77 1.16 -29.77
CA MET A 167 -2.53 0.32 -30.97
C MET A 167 -3.78 -0.49 -31.36
N ARG A 168 -4.55 -0.96 -30.37
CA ARG A 168 -5.79 -1.71 -30.63
C ARG A 168 -6.88 -0.83 -31.23
N ASP A 169 -6.98 0.42 -30.80
CA ASP A 169 -8.00 1.34 -31.32
C ASP A 169 -7.66 1.80 -32.73
N GLU A 170 -6.37 2.01 -33.05
CA GLU A 170 -5.89 2.25 -34.42
C GLU A 170 -6.24 1.09 -35.37
N GLN A 171 -6.06 -0.16 -34.93
CA GLN A 171 -6.37 -1.35 -35.73
C GLN A 171 -7.87 -1.50 -36.06
N LYS A 172 -8.75 -1.07 -35.16
CA LYS A 172 -10.22 -1.11 -35.40
C LYS A 172 -10.68 -0.09 -36.45
N LEU A 173 -9.91 0.98 -36.66
CA LEU A 173 -10.23 2.03 -37.64
C LEU A 173 -9.78 1.70 -39.06
N THR A 174 -8.99 0.63 -39.23
CA THR A 174 -8.44 0.22 -40.55
C THR A 174 -9.27 -0.88 -41.22
N ILE A 175 -10.26 -1.46 -40.52
CA ILE A 175 -11.14 -2.53 -41.02
C ILE A 175 -12.50 -1.95 -41.43
#